data_AF-A0A1E2SP05-F1
#
_entry.id   AF-A0A1E2SP05-F1
#
_cell.length_a   1.000
_cell.length_b   1.000
_cell.length_c   1.000
_cell.angle_alpha   90.00
_cell.angle_beta   90.00
_cell.angle_gamma   90.00
#
_symmetry.space_group_name_H-M   'P 1'
#
loop_
_entity.id
_entity.type
_entity.pdbx_description
1 polymer ?
#
loop_
_entity_poly.entity_id
_entity_poly.type
_entity_poly.pdbx_seq_one_letter_code
_entity_poly.pdbx_strand_id
1 'polypeptide(L)'
;MFEVTPVFAAILPAERAAITGLLVSDQVAEALAVRAGDSIATEDGPVGVAGVYGYPSDGRRPCYGYAALAPAGDSDAFDECWIDVWPLSSDIPKLLHTTLLPTQADDERPVLSQLNTTRGASFEGETLFAGRITQYGGPVALALGAGLGFVAVRSRRMHLASALHAGVSRADLAAITALETVVWVIPCLVFTAAVIGVFAAGGADADAVTTAILGGRIGLLAAAGVLLGTAAGFGLVRERHLFRYFADR
;
A
#
# COMPACT_ATOMS: atom_id res chain seq x y z
N MET A 1 0.63 -18.92 34.54
CA MET A 1 1.66 -19.19 33.50
C MET A 1 0.93 -19.86 32.35
N PHE A 2 1.25 -19.49 31.10
CA PHE A 2 0.66 -20.10 29.91
C PHE A 2 1.75 -20.79 29.11
N GLU A 3 1.45 -21.98 28.61
CA GLU A 3 2.30 -22.68 27.65
C GLU A 3 1.99 -22.18 26.25
N VAL A 4 3.03 -21.82 25.50
CA VAL A 4 2.89 -21.24 24.16
C VAL A 4 3.88 -21.87 23.20
N THR A 5 3.53 -21.92 21.92
CA THR A 5 4.52 -22.28 20.89
C THR A 5 5.62 -21.22 20.83
N PRO A 6 6.87 -21.58 20.46
CA PRO A 6 7.98 -20.62 20.35
C PRO A 6 7.68 -19.45 19.39
N VAL A 7 6.80 -19.66 18.41
CA VAL A 7 6.40 -18.65 17.42
C VAL A 7 5.35 -17.67 17.97
N PHE A 8 4.61 -18.02 19.03
CA PHE A 8 3.58 -17.16 19.62
C PHE A 8 4.13 -15.79 20.05
N ALA A 9 5.38 -15.74 20.48
CA ALA A 9 6.09 -14.51 20.83
C ALA A 9 6.15 -13.49 19.69
N ALA A 10 6.08 -13.92 18.42
CA ALA A 10 6.08 -13.05 17.26
C ALA A 10 4.72 -12.38 16.98
N ILE A 11 3.62 -12.95 17.51
CA ILE A 11 2.27 -12.38 17.41
C ILE A 11 2.08 -11.25 18.44
N LEU A 12 2.75 -11.36 19.59
CA LEU A 12 2.84 -10.27 20.53
C LEU A 12 3.95 -9.30 20.08
N PRO A 13 3.82 -7.99 20.31
CA PRO A 13 4.92 -7.04 20.12
C PRO A 13 5.97 -7.27 21.21
N ALA A 14 6.66 -8.41 21.16
CA ALA A 14 7.78 -8.73 22.02
C ALA A 14 9.07 -8.28 21.33
N GLU A 15 9.92 -7.55 22.04
CA GLU A 15 11.29 -7.34 21.61
C GLU A 15 11.97 -8.72 21.57
N ARG A 16 12.40 -9.13 20.36
CA ARG A 16 13.12 -10.38 20.04
C ARG A 16 13.63 -11.15 21.27
N ALA A 17 12.84 -12.08 21.77
CA ALA A 17 13.22 -12.91 22.90
C ALA A 17 14.06 -14.10 22.45
N ALA A 18 15.00 -14.51 23.30
CA ALA A 18 15.68 -15.78 23.14
C ALA A 18 14.67 -16.93 23.17
N ILE A 19 14.94 -18.01 22.42
CA ILE A 19 14.02 -19.15 22.25
C ILE A 19 13.83 -19.96 23.55
N THR A 20 14.65 -19.70 24.57
CA THR A 20 14.71 -20.51 25.80
C THR A 20 14.58 -19.63 27.04
N GLY A 21 13.48 -19.83 27.78
CA GLY A 21 13.16 -19.10 29.03
C GLY A 21 11.76 -18.48 29.01
N LEU A 22 11.36 -17.87 30.12
CA LEU A 22 10.04 -17.26 30.29
C LEU A 22 9.97 -15.89 29.60
N LEU A 23 8.89 -15.67 28.87
CA LEU A 23 8.48 -14.36 28.37
C LEU A 23 7.49 -13.75 29.37
N VAL A 24 7.79 -12.62 29.96
CA VAL A 24 6.92 -11.99 30.96
C VAL A 24 6.31 -10.69 30.45
N SER A 25 5.06 -10.40 30.82
CA SER A 25 4.47 -9.09 30.55
C SER A 25 5.24 -7.96 31.22
N ASP A 26 5.19 -6.75 30.65
CA ASP A 26 5.68 -5.52 31.26
C ASP A 26 5.22 -5.32 32.71
N GLN A 27 3.95 -5.60 33.02
CA GLN A 27 3.41 -5.50 34.38
C GLN A 27 4.04 -6.51 35.36
N VAL A 28 4.29 -7.74 34.91
CA VAL A 28 4.97 -8.77 35.74
C VAL A 28 6.45 -8.41 35.92
N ALA A 29 7.11 -7.91 34.87
CA ALA A 29 8.48 -7.44 34.95
C ALA A 29 8.63 -6.30 35.96
N GLU A 30 7.70 -5.35 35.96
CA GLU A 30 7.66 -4.24 36.92
C GLU A 30 7.37 -4.73 38.35
N ALA A 31 6.37 -5.59 38.53
CA ALA A 31 5.99 -6.10 39.85
C ALA A 31 7.08 -6.95 40.52
N LEU A 32 7.82 -7.73 39.74
CA LEU A 32 8.91 -8.58 40.23
C LEU A 32 10.30 -7.93 40.13
N ALA A 33 10.38 -6.71 39.58
CA ALA A 33 11.63 -5.99 39.31
C ALA A 33 12.66 -6.82 38.50
N VAL A 34 12.19 -7.59 37.50
CA VAL A 34 12.99 -8.49 36.66
C VAL A 34 13.11 -7.97 35.24
N ARG A 35 14.21 -8.31 34.57
CA ARG A 35 14.50 -7.96 33.17
C ARG A 35 14.91 -9.20 32.39
N ALA A 36 15.02 -9.06 31.07
CA ALA A 36 15.58 -10.12 30.22
C ALA A 36 17.00 -10.49 30.71
N GLY A 37 17.23 -11.79 30.91
CA GLY A 37 18.48 -12.33 31.48
C GLY A 37 18.44 -12.58 32.99
N ASP A 38 17.44 -12.07 33.72
CA ASP A 38 17.26 -12.38 35.14
C ASP A 38 16.61 -13.76 35.33
N SER A 39 16.40 -14.17 36.58
CA SER A 39 15.68 -15.41 36.92
C SER A 39 14.57 -15.16 37.91
N ILE A 40 13.46 -15.89 37.76
CA ILE A 40 12.30 -15.87 38.65
C ILE A 40 12.31 -17.17 39.44
N ALA A 41 12.16 -17.10 40.76
CA ALA A 41 12.00 -18.28 41.59
C ALA A 41 10.60 -18.87 41.38
N THR A 42 10.52 -20.13 40.94
CA THR A 42 9.28 -20.92 40.89
C THR A 42 9.36 -22.07 41.89
N GLU A 43 8.25 -22.79 42.08
CA GLU A 43 8.20 -23.97 42.97
C GLU A 43 9.17 -25.08 42.51
N ASP A 44 9.44 -25.17 41.20
CA ASP A 44 10.33 -26.16 40.59
C ASP A 44 11.78 -25.69 40.45
N GLY A 45 12.10 -24.47 40.91
CA GLY A 45 13.44 -23.88 40.87
C GLY A 45 13.51 -22.54 40.13
N PRO A 46 14.69 -21.92 40.03
CA PRO A 46 14.86 -20.66 39.31
C PRO A 46 14.73 -20.87 37.79
N VAL A 47 13.85 -20.10 37.14
CA VAL A 47 13.65 -20.10 35.69
C VAL A 47 14.11 -18.78 35.09
N GLY A 48 14.90 -18.83 34.01
CA GLY A 48 15.43 -17.63 33.35
C GLY A 48 14.35 -16.87 32.57
N VAL A 49 14.43 -15.54 32.58
CA VAL A 49 13.58 -14.63 31.82
C VAL A 49 14.21 -14.40 30.44
N ALA A 50 13.57 -14.90 29.39
CA ALA A 50 14.02 -14.76 28.01
C ALA A 50 13.74 -13.38 27.41
N GLY A 51 12.69 -12.70 27.90
CA GLY A 51 12.29 -11.39 27.40
C GLY A 51 11.06 -10.82 28.11
N VAL A 52 10.78 -9.56 27.81
CA VAL A 52 9.60 -8.84 28.29
C VAL A 52 8.75 -8.45 27.08
N TYR A 53 7.44 -8.65 27.14
CA TYR A 53 6.51 -8.25 26.09
C TYR A 53 5.53 -7.19 26.57
N GLY A 54 5.16 -6.27 25.67
CA GLY A 54 4.18 -5.24 25.96
C GLY A 54 2.75 -5.75 25.78
N TYR A 55 1.87 -5.45 26.74
CA TYR A 55 0.44 -5.77 26.63
C TYR A 55 -0.43 -4.55 26.96
N PRO A 56 -0.70 -3.67 25.97
CA PRO A 56 -1.37 -2.41 26.22
C PRO A 56 -2.85 -2.63 26.61
N SER A 57 -3.36 -1.76 27.49
CA SER A 57 -4.77 -1.71 27.89
C SER A 57 -5.65 -1.07 26.82
N ASP A 58 -5.75 -1.69 25.64
CA ASP A 58 -6.49 -1.18 24.49
C ASP A 58 -7.84 -1.87 24.24
N GLY A 59 -8.38 -2.55 25.26
CA GLY A 59 -9.64 -3.31 25.16
C GLY A 59 -9.49 -4.74 24.65
N ARG A 60 -8.26 -5.20 24.39
CA ARG A 60 -7.95 -6.62 24.18
C ARG A 60 -8.23 -7.46 25.43
N ARG A 61 -8.48 -8.76 25.25
CA ARG A 61 -8.75 -9.71 26.35
C ARG A 61 -7.66 -9.63 27.45
N PRO A 62 -7.98 -9.41 28.73
CA PRO A 62 -6.98 -9.03 29.73
C PRO A 62 -6.01 -10.16 30.16
N CYS A 63 -6.24 -11.40 29.74
CA CYS A 63 -5.56 -12.59 30.28
C CYS A 63 -4.02 -12.59 30.11
N TYR A 64 -3.47 -11.84 29.18
CA TYR A 64 -2.02 -11.77 28.95
C TYR A 64 -1.36 -10.50 29.50
N GLY A 65 -2.12 -9.59 30.11
CA GLY A 65 -1.60 -8.34 30.68
C GLY A 65 -0.77 -8.52 31.96
N TYR A 66 -1.01 -9.62 32.67
CA TYR A 66 -0.25 -10.01 33.86
C TYR A 66 0.05 -11.51 33.79
N ALA A 67 0.91 -11.88 32.84
CA ALA A 67 1.21 -13.28 32.57
C ALA A 67 2.69 -13.54 32.28
N ALA A 68 3.08 -14.80 32.48
CA ALA A 68 4.34 -15.38 32.05
C ALA A 68 4.03 -16.49 31.04
N LEU A 69 4.72 -16.45 29.90
CA LEU A 69 4.60 -17.40 28.80
C LEU A 69 5.81 -18.31 28.80
N ALA A 70 5.56 -19.61 28.79
CA ALA A 70 6.57 -20.64 28.76
C ALA A 70 6.56 -21.32 27.38
N PRO A 71 7.67 -21.30 26.63
CA PRO A 71 7.77 -22.03 25.38
C PRO A 71 7.60 -23.54 25.62
N ALA A 72 6.57 -24.13 25.01
CA ALA A 72 6.30 -25.56 24.99
C ALA A 72 6.70 -26.18 23.63
N GLY A 73 6.53 -27.50 23.49
CA GLY A 73 6.79 -28.19 22.23
C GLY A 73 5.77 -27.83 21.16
N ASP A 74 6.19 -27.77 19.89
CA ASP A 74 5.32 -27.43 18.76
C ASP A 74 4.23 -28.49 18.46
N SER A 75 4.36 -29.70 19.02
CA SER A 75 3.48 -30.84 18.73
C SER A 75 2.39 -31.08 19.78
N ASP A 76 2.35 -30.27 20.83
CA ASP A 76 1.38 -30.44 21.91
C ASP A 76 0.00 -29.90 21.49
N ALA A 77 -1.05 -30.38 22.15
CA ALA A 77 -2.39 -29.84 21.97
C ALA A 77 -2.54 -28.54 22.77
N PHE A 78 -3.11 -27.51 22.14
CA PHE A 78 -3.35 -26.21 22.77
C PHE A 78 -4.83 -25.85 22.77
N ASP A 79 -5.26 -25.14 23.80
CA ASP A 79 -6.65 -24.70 23.96
C ASP A 79 -7.04 -23.58 22.97
N GLU A 80 -6.06 -22.82 22.49
CA GLU A 80 -6.29 -21.66 21.63
C GLU A 80 -5.32 -21.62 20.45
N CYS A 81 -5.83 -21.26 19.27
CA CYS A 81 -5.03 -20.97 18.07
C CYS A 81 -5.13 -19.49 17.72
N TRP A 82 -3.97 -18.85 17.55
CA TRP A 82 -3.86 -17.41 17.30
C TRP A 82 -3.26 -17.17 15.92
N ILE A 83 -3.85 -16.25 15.17
CA ILE A 83 -3.35 -15.82 13.87
C ILE A 83 -3.36 -14.30 13.77
N ASP A 84 -2.36 -13.76 13.08
CA ASP A 84 -2.37 -12.38 12.58
C ASP A 84 -2.47 -12.43 11.06
N VAL A 85 -3.53 -11.85 10.51
CA VAL A 85 -3.82 -11.93 9.07
C VAL A 85 -4.43 -10.64 8.56
N TRP A 86 -3.88 -10.16 7.45
CA TRP A 86 -4.41 -9.05 6.68
C TRP A 86 -4.14 -9.28 5.18
N PRO A 87 -5.13 -9.05 4.28
CA PRO A 87 -6.53 -8.76 4.58
C PRO A 87 -7.28 -10.01 5.05
N LEU A 88 -8.33 -9.83 5.84
CA LEU A 88 -9.19 -10.93 6.26
C LEU A 88 -10.04 -11.41 5.07
N SER A 89 -9.95 -12.69 4.72
CA SER A 89 -10.80 -13.31 3.69
C SER A 89 -11.85 -14.24 4.32
N SER A 90 -12.92 -14.52 3.56
CA SER A 90 -13.97 -15.46 3.98
C SER A 90 -13.49 -16.92 4.11
N ASP A 91 -12.28 -17.22 3.63
CA ASP A 91 -11.71 -18.57 3.68
C ASP A 91 -10.87 -18.80 4.93
N ILE A 92 -10.37 -17.74 5.59
CA ILE A 92 -9.58 -17.85 6.81
C ILE A 92 -10.30 -18.64 7.91
N PRO A 93 -11.59 -18.38 8.24
CA PRO A 93 -12.29 -19.18 9.24
C PRO A 93 -12.33 -20.67 8.89
N LYS A 94 -12.49 -21.00 7.60
CA LYS A 94 -12.51 -22.39 7.12
C LYS A 94 -11.17 -23.08 7.31
N LEU A 95 -10.07 -22.36 7.04
CA LEU A 95 -8.71 -22.86 7.24
C LEU A 95 -8.41 -23.05 8.73
N LEU A 96 -8.84 -22.13 9.60
CA LEU A 96 -8.70 -22.27 11.05
C LEU A 96 -9.43 -23.51 11.57
N HIS A 97 -10.59 -23.87 11.03
CA HIS A 97 -11.26 -25.11 11.42
C HIS A 97 -10.45 -26.38 11.10
N THR A 98 -9.47 -26.33 10.19
CA THR A 98 -8.61 -27.48 9.89
C THR A 98 -7.52 -27.72 10.94
N THR A 99 -7.27 -26.75 11.83
CA THR A 99 -6.30 -26.91 12.94
C THR A 99 -6.92 -27.56 14.16
N LEU A 100 -8.24 -27.79 14.17
CA LEU A 100 -8.95 -28.37 15.30
C LEU A 100 -8.70 -29.87 15.37
N LEU A 101 -8.39 -30.35 16.57
CA LEU A 101 -8.36 -31.76 16.89
C LEU A 101 -9.79 -32.32 17.02
N PRO A 102 -10.01 -33.63 16.81
CA PRO A 102 -11.32 -34.24 16.94
C PRO A 102 -11.90 -34.04 18.35
N THR A 103 -13.00 -33.30 18.43
CA THR A 103 -13.75 -32.96 19.66
C THR A 103 -14.51 -34.19 20.19
N GLN A 104 -14.40 -34.49 21.49
CA GLN A 104 -15.24 -35.49 22.18
C GLN A 104 -16.61 -34.90 22.53
N ALA A 105 -17.58 -35.74 22.90
CA ALA A 105 -18.98 -35.34 23.07
C ALA A 105 -19.22 -34.25 24.14
N ASP A 106 -18.31 -34.09 25.11
CA ASP A 106 -18.39 -33.11 26.20
C ASP A 106 -17.47 -31.88 26.01
N ASP A 107 -16.76 -31.78 24.89
CA ASP A 107 -15.82 -30.66 24.66
C ASP A 107 -16.56 -29.38 24.22
N GLU A 108 -16.07 -28.25 24.72
CA GLU A 108 -16.57 -26.92 24.35
C GLU A 108 -16.33 -26.63 22.86
N ARG A 109 -17.32 -26.04 22.18
CA ARG A 109 -17.18 -25.73 20.76
C ARG A 109 -16.19 -24.57 20.57
N PRO A 110 -15.22 -24.70 19.66
CA PRO A 110 -14.27 -23.63 19.40
C PRO A 110 -15.00 -22.41 18.82
N VAL A 111 -14.75 -21.25 19.42
CA VAL A 111 -15.32 -19.97 18.99
C VAL A 111 -14.22 -19.13 18.35
N LEU A 112 -14.48 -18.68 17.12
CA LEU A 112 -13.64 -17.67 16.48
C LEU A 112 -13.99 -16.30 17.05
N SER A 113 -13.01 -15.65 17.69
CA SER A 113 -13.17 -14.33 18.27
C SER A 113 -11.98 -13.44 17.94
N GLN A 114 -12.22 -12.13 17.89
CA GLN A 114 -11.18 -11.15 17.71
C GLN A 114 -10.56 -10.79 19.06
N LEU A 115 -9.22 -10.80 19.13
CA LEU A 115 -8.49 -10.47 20.36
C LEU A 115 -8.88 -9.11 20.94
N ASN A 116 -9.00 -8.11 20.06
CA ASN A 116 -9.47 -6.78 20.40
C ASN A 116 -10.72 -6.50 19.59
N THR A 117 -11.87 -6.50 20.25
CA THR A 117 -13.19 -6.30 19.63
C THR A 117 -13.42 -4.87 19.16
N THR A 118 -12.58 -3.91 19.56
CA THR A 118 -12.67 -2.51 19.14
C THR A 118 -11.77 -2.19 17.94
N ARG A 119 -10.62 -2.87 17.79
CA ARG A 119 -9.73 -2.68 16.64
C ARG A 119 -10.38 -3.24 15.38
N GLY A 120 -10.45 -2.46 14.31
CA GLY A 120 -11.06 -2.89 13.06
C GLY A 120 -12.59 -3.01 13.09
N ALA A 121 -13.26 -2.70 14.22
CA ALA A 121 -14.73 -2.68 14.31
C ALA A 121 -15.36 -1.63 13.36
N SER A 122 -14.63 -0.56 13.08
CA SER A 122 -14.93 0.39 12.02
C SER A 122 -13.66 0.63 11.20
N PHE A 123 -13.69 0.28 9.92
CA PHE A 123 -12.69 0.69 8.95
C PHE A 123 -13.34 1.69 8.00
N GLU A 124 -13.06 2.98 8.17
CA GLU A 124 -13.49 4.01 7.23
C GLU A 124 -12.56 4.06 6.01
N GLY A 125 -12.50 2.94 5.28
CA GLY A 125 -11.64 2.83 4.10
C GLY A 125 -11.97 3.87 3.03
N GLU A 126 -13.24 4.25 2.91
CA GLU A 126 -13.70 5.28 1.98
C GLU A 126 -13.13 6.67 2.30
N THR A 127 -13.15 7.09 3.57
CA THR A 127 -12.65 8.42 3.97
C THR A 127 -11.13 8.48 3.84
N LEU A 128 -10.43 7.42 4.23
CA LEU A 128 -8.98 7.28 4.03
C LEU A 128 -8.61 7.27 2.56
N PHE A 129 -9.36 6.54 1.73
CA PHE A 129 -9.15 6.50 0.29
C PHE A 129 -9.45 7.86 -0.34
N ALA A 130 -10.51 8.55 0.06
CA ALA A 130 -10.84 9.90 -0.41
C ALA A 130 -9.80 10.94 0.04
N GLY A 131 -9.19 10.76 1.20
CA GLY A 131 -8.14 11.62 1.75
C GLY A 131 -6.75 11.41 1.14
N ARG A 132 -6.56 10.43 0.24
CA ARG A 132 -5.25 10.10 -0.31
C ARG A 132 -4.64 11.27 -1.10
N ILE A 133 -3.35 11.54 -0.92
CA ILE A 133 -2.64 12.56 -1.70
C ILE A 133 -2.61 12.24 -3.20
N THR A 134 -2.65 10.96 -3.57
CA THR A 134 -2.64 10.49 -4.95
C THR A 134 -3.93 10.84 -5.72
N GLN A 135 -4.98 11.33 -5.04
CA GLN A 135 -6.21 11.78 -5.69
C GLN A 135 -5.95 12.91 -6.69
N TYR A 136 -4.98 13.78 -6.39
CA TYR A 136 -4.59 14.91 -7.23
C TYR A 136 -3.71 14.50 -8.42
N GLY A 137 -3.28 13.24 -8.50
CA GLY A 137 -2.40 12.76 -9.56
C GLY A 137 -2.98 12.96 -10.97
N GLY A 138 -4.28 12.74 -11.16
CA GLY A 138 -4.95 12.95 -12.45
C GLY A 138 -4.95 14.41 -12.92
N PRO A 139 -5.50 15.35 -12.13
CA PRO A 139 -5.47 16.78 -12.46
C PRO A 139 -4.06 17.33 -12.66
N VAL A 140 -3.10 16.94 -11.82
CA VAL A 140 -1.69 17.36 -11.95
C VAL A 140 -1.08 16.84 -13.25
N ALA A 141 -1.30 15.56 -13.58
CA ALA A 141 -0.80 14.97 -14.82
C ALA A 141 -1.40 15.65 -16.06
N LEU A 142 -2.68 16.00 -16.03
CA LEU A 142 -3.32 16.78 -17.10
C LEU A 142 -2.67 18.15 -17.27
N ALA A 143 -2.44 18.88 -16.17
CA ALA A 143 -1.82 20.20 -16.21
C ALA A 143 -0.38 20.16 -16.74
N LEU A 144 0.42 19.20 -16.26
CA LEU A 144 1.79 19.00 -16.73
C LEU A 144 1.83 18.56 -18.20
N GLY A 145 0.95 17.64 -18.60
CA GLY A 145 0.80 17.22 -19.99
C GLY A 145 0.47 18.41 -20.91
N ALA A 146 -0.50 19.24 -20.52
CA ALA A 146 -0.85 20.44 -21.26
C ALA A 146 0.31 21.43 -21.39
N GLY A 147 1.07 21.64 -20.31
CA GLY A 147 2.29 22.44 -20.35
C GLY A 147 3.32 21.91 -21.35
N LEU A 148 3.59 20.60 -21.32
CA LEU A 148 4.55 19.96 -22.24
C LEU A 148 4.11 20.07 -23.70
N GLY A 149 2.83 19.76 -23.99
CA GLY A 149 2.28 19.90 -25.34
C GLY A 149 2.35 21.33 -25.86
N PHE A 150 2.01 22.30 -25.01
CA PHE A 150 2.08 23.71 -25.36
C PHE A 150 3.52 24.16 -25.68
N VAL A 151 4.47 23.82 -24.80
CA VAL A 151 5.89 24.17 -24.98
C VAL A 151 6.47 23.51 -26.22
N ALA A 152 6.11 22.24 -26.49
CA ALA A 152 6.57 21.51 -27.66
C ALA A 152 6.19 22.18 -28.98
N VAL A 153 4.99 22.79 -29.06
CA VAL A 153 4.56 23.58 -30.23
C VAL A 153 5.18 24.98 -30.21
N ARG A 154 5.24 25.63 -29.04
CA ARG A 154 5.73 27.01 -28.91
C ARG A 154 7.22 27.15 -29.23
N SER A 155 8.01 26.09 -29.01
CA SER A 155 9.41 26.03 -29.42
C SER A 155 9.58 25.97 -30.94
N ARG A 156 8.63 25.34 -31.66
CA ARG A 156 8.64 25.17 -33.13
C ARG A 156 7.87 26.24 -33.90
N ARG A 157 7.34 27.25 -33.21
CA ARG A 157 6.47 28.29 -33.80
C ARG A 157 7.03 28.97 -35.06
N MET A 158 8.36 29.08 -35.19
CA MET A 158 9.01 29.70 -36.35
C MET A 158 8.87 28.83 -37.60
N HIS A 159 9.12 27.53 -37.48
CA HIS A 159 8.94 26.56 -38.57
C HIS A 159 7.46 26.50 -39.01
N LEU A 160 6.54 26.54 -38.05
CA LEU A 160 5.11 26.57 -38.34
C LEU A 160 4.69 27.87 -39.05
N ALA A 161 5.20 29.02 -38.61
CA ALA A 161 4.91 30.30 -39.26
C ALA A 161 5.51 30.39 -40.67
N SER A 162 6.72 29.85 -40.90
CA SER A 162 7.32 29.81 -42.24
C SER A 162 6.57 28.87 -43.18
N ALA A 163 6.10 27.72 -42.69
CA ALA A 163 5.31 26.78 -43.49
C ALA A 163 3.95 27.38 -43.89
N LEU A 164 3.31 28.13 -42.99
CA LEU A 164 2.11 28.91 -43.33
C LEU A 164 2.39 29.96 -44.40
N HIS A 165 3.51 30.68 -44.29
CA HIS A 165 3.90 31.68 -45.28
C HIS A 165 4.22 31.08 -46.65
N ALA A 166 4.76 29.85 -46.68
CA ALA A 166 4.99 29.07 -47.90
C ALA A 166 3.69 28.50 -48.53
N GLY A 167 2.52 28.81 -47.96
CA GLY A 167 1.22 28.43 -48.51
C GLY A 167 0.69 27.07 -48.06
N VAL A 168 1.31 26.41 -47.08
CA VAL A 168 0.79 25.14 -46.54
C VAL A 168 -0.51 25.40 -45.79
N SER A 169 -1.52 24.56 -46.03
CA SER A 169 -2.82 24.73 -45.39
C SER A 169 -2.73 24.56 -43.87
N ARG A 170 -3.58 25.27 -43.13
CA ARG A 170 -3.66 25.11 -41.66
C ARG A 170 -4.10 23.71 -41.24
N ALA A 171 -4.92 23.06 -42.06
CA ALA A 171 -5.38 21.70 -41.80
C ALA A 171 -4.22 20.70 -41.90
N ASP A 172 -3.36 20.82 -42.92
CA ASP A 172 -2.21 19.94 -43.10
C ASP A 172 -1.20 20.12 -41.95
N LEU A 173 -0.93 21.36 -41.55
CA LEU A 173 -0.04 21.63 -40.42
C LEU A 173 -0.61 21.14 -39.08
N ALA A 174 -1.92 21.24 -38.88
CA ALA A 174 -2.58 20.68 -37.71
C ALA A 174 -2.46 19.15 -37.70
N ALA A 175 -2.65 18.49 -38.84
CA ALA A 175 -2.51 17.04 -38.99
C ALA A 175 -1.07 16.59 -38.72
N ILE A 176 -0.07 17.29 -39.28
CA ILE A 176 1.36 17.01 -39.03
C ILE A 176 1.66 17.15 -37.53
N THR A 177 1.25 18.26 -36.91
CA THR A 177 1.50 18.51 -35.48
C THR A 177 0.82 17.46 -34.60
N ALA A 178 -0.40 17.05 -34.96
CA ALA A 178 -1.12 15.98 -34.27
C ALA A 178 -0.39 14.63 -34.40
N LEU A 179 0.06 14.27 -35.61
CA LEU A 179 0.80 13.03 -35.85
C LEU A 179 2.13 13.02 -35.10
N GLU A 180 2.90 14.11 -35.14
CA GLU A 180 4.12 14.26 -34.35
C GLU A 180 3.85 14.05 -32.87
N THR A 181 2.75 14.61 -32.35
CA THR A 181 2.35 14.47 -30.95
C THR A 181 2.05 13.01 -30.61
N VAL A 182 1.26 12.34 -31.46
CA VAL A 182 0.88 10.94 -31.27
C VAL A 182 2.10 10.02 -31.28
N VAL A 183 3.09 10.28 -32.15
CA VAL A 183 4.31 9.47 -32.29
C VAL A 183 5.09 9.35 -30.98
N TRP A 184 5.16 10.40 -30.16
CA TRP A 184 5.85 10.33 -28.87
C TRP A 184 4.93 10.06 -27.68
N VAL A 185 3.62 10.36 -27.78
CA VAL A 185 2.66 10.04 -26.70
C VAL A 185 2.36 8.54 -26.61
N ILE A 186 2.24 7.84 -27.75
CA ILE A 186 1.98 6.39 -27.77
C ILE A 186 3.03 5.59 -26.97
N PRO A 187 4.36 5.73 -27.22
CA PRO A 187 5.35 4.96 -26.45
C PRO A 187 5.31 5.30 -24.96
N CYS A 188 5.02 6.55 -24.57
CA CYS A 188 4.82 6.92 -23.17
C CYS A 188 3.61 6.20 -22.54
N LEU A 189 2.49 6.07 -23.27
CA LEU A 189 1.32 5.34 -22.82
C LEU A 189 1.60 3.83 -22.69
N VAL A 190 2.31 3.24 -23.65
CA VAL A 190 2.72 1.83 -23.59
C VAL A 190 3.63 1.57 -22.39
N PHE A 191 4.62 2.45 -22.16
CA PHE A 191 5.49 2.36 -20.99
C PHE A 191 4.70 2.49 -19.68
N THR A 192 3.75 3.43 -19.61
CA THR A 192 2.88 3.61 -18.45
C THR A 192 2.04 2.36 -18.19
N ALA A 193 1.46 1.76 -19.23
CA ALA A 193 0.70 0.52 -19.12
C ALA A 193 1.57 -0.65 -18.63
N ALA A 194 2.81 -0.77 -19.11
CA ALA A 194 3.75 -1.78 -18.64
C ALA A 194 4.09 -1.61 -17.15
N VAL A 195 4.37 -0.39 -16.70
CA VAL A 195 4.64 -0.08 -15.29
C VAL A 195 3.42 -0.43 -14.42
N ILE A 196 2.22 -0.04 -14.85
CA ILE A 196 0.97 -0.41 -14.17
C ILE A 196 0.84 -1.94 -14.04
N GLY A 197 1.15 -2.67 -15.11
CA GLY A 197 1.13 -4.14 -15.11
C GLY A 197 2.09 -4.76 -14.09
N VAL A 198 3.31 -4.20 -13.97
CA VAL A 198 4.29 -4.65 -12.96
C VAL A 198 3.77 -4.42 -11.54
N PHE A 199 3.22 -3.22 -11.26
CA PHE A 199 2.66 -2.93 -9.94
C PHE A 199 1.42 -3.76 -9.63
N ALA A 200 0.56 -4.01 -10.62
CA ALA A 200 -0.61 -4.86 -10.45
C ALA A 200 -0.23 -6.32 -10.19
N ALA A 201 0.84 -6.83 -10.79
CA ALA A 201 1.33 -8.20 -10.58
C ALA A 201 2.14 -8.39 -9.29
N GLY A 202 2.75 -7.32 -8.77
CA GLY A 202 3.52 -7.36 -7.52
C GLY A 202 2.73 -6.96 -6.26
N GLY A 203 1.49 -6.48 -6.42
CA GLY A 203 0.61 -6.06 -5.33
C GLY A 203 -0.23 -7.21 -4.77
N ALA A 204 -1.14 -6.88 -3.84
CA ALA A 204 -2.16 -7.84 -3.41
C ALA A 204 -3.13 -8.13 -4.58
N ASP A 205 -3.48 -9.39 -4.80
CA ASP A 205 -4.33 -9.82 -5.93
C ASP A 205 -5.68 -9.06 -5.97
N ALA A 206 -6.23 -8.74 -4.80
CA ALA A 206 -7.47 -7.98 -4.66
C ALA A 206 -7.39 -6.55 -5.22
N ASP A 207 -6.19 -5.98 -5.33
CA ASP A 207 -5.96 -4.58 -5.72
C ASP A 207 -5.50 -4.43 -7.17
N ALA A 208 -5.27 -5.52 -7.91
CA ALA A 208 -4.73 -5.48 -9.27
C ALA A 208 -5.60 -4.67 -10.24
N VAL A 209 -6.92 -4.91 -10.21
CA VAL A 209 -7.89 -4.20 -11.07
C VAL A 209 -7.98 -2.72 -10.68
N THR A 210 -8.03 -2.42 -9.39
CA THR A 210 -8.08 -1.05 -8.87
C THR A 210 -6.84 -0.27 -9.25
N THR A 211 -5.67 -0.89 -9.15
CA THR A 211 -4.37 -0.34 -9.57
C THR A 211 -4.37 -0.04 -11.07
N ALA A 212 -4.88 -0.95 -11.90
CA ALA A 212 -4.98 -0.76 -13.34
C ALA A 212 -5.89 0.42 -13.71
N ILE A 213 -7.06 0.53 -13.09
CA ILE A 213 -8.03 1.61 -13.35
C ILE A 213 -7.46 2.97 -12.91
N LEU A 214 -6.94 3.05 -11.69
CA LEU A 214 -6.42 4.31 -11.14
C LEU A 214 -5.18 4.79 -11.90
N GLY A 215 -4.22 3.90 -12.16
CA GLY A 215 -3.02 4.22 -12.94
C GLY A 215 -3.36 4.60 -14.37
N GLY A 216 -4.23 3.84 -15.03
CA GLY A 216 -4.65 4.08 -16.41
C GLY A 216 -5.31 5.45 -16.58
N ARG A 217 -6.16 5.85 -15.61
CA ARG A 217 -6.80 7.18 -15.61
C ARG A 217 -5.76 8.31 -15.61
N ILE A 218 -4.68 8.19 -14.84
CA ILE A 218 -3.61 9.21 -14.79
C ILE A 218 -2.90 9.30 -16.14
N GLY A 219 -2.53 8.15 -16.72
CA GLY A 219 -1.88 8.09 -18.04
C GLY A 219 -2.74 8.70 -19.15
N LEU A 220 -4.04 8.38 -19.17
CA LEU A 220 -5.00 8.93 -20.13
C LEU A 220 -5.20 10.44 -19.96
N LEU A 221 -5.29 10.93 -18.72
CA LEU A 221 -5.39 12.37 -18.45
C LEU A 221 -4.12 13.14 -18.84
N ALA A 222 -2.94 12.54 -18.66
CA ALA A 222 -1.69 13.11 -19.12
C ALA A 222 -1.68 13.25 -20.66
N ALA A 223 -2.05 12.19 -21.38
CA ALA A 223 -2.13 12.20 -22.84
C ALA A 223 -3.18 13.20 -23.36
N ALA A 224 -4.35 13.26 -22.74
CA ALA A 224 -5.37 14.26 -23.04
C ALA A 224 -4.85 15.69 -22.78
N GLY A 225 -4.14 15.90 -21.67
CA GLY A 225 -3.46 17.14 -21.36
C GLY A 225 -2.51 17.55 -22.48
N VAL A 226 -1.62 16.65 -22.91
CA VAL A 226 -0.70 16.91 -24.03
C VAL A 226 -1.43 17.34 -25.29
N LEU A 227 -2.47 16.63 -25.70
CA LEU A 227 -3.25 16.97 -26.90
C LEU A 227 -3.95 18.33 -26.79
N LEU A 228 -4.50 18.67 -25.62
CA LEU A 228 -5.07 19.99 -25.37
C LEU A 228 -4.00 21.09 -25.41
N GLY A 229 -2.83 20.83 -24.82
CA GLY A 229 -1.69 21.73 -24.83
C GLY A 229 -1.16 22.00 -26.22
N THR A 230 -1.00 20.96 -27.05
CA THR A 230 -0.54 21.12 -28.43
C THR A 230 -1.57 21.86 -29.29
N ALA A 231 -2.86 21.54 -29.16
CA ALA A 231 -3.93 22.25 -29.86
C ALA A 231 -3.97 23.75 -29.49
N ALA A 232 -3.87 24.07 -28.19
CA ALA A 232 -3.79 25.43 -27.71
C ALA A 232 -2.54 26.16 -28.23
N GLY A 233 -1.38 25.50 -28.17
CA GLY A 233 -0.12 26.03 -28.68
C GLY A 233 -0.19 26.35 -30.18
N PHE A 234 -0.79 25.47 -30.98
CA PHE A 234 -0.95 25.63 -32.41
C PHE A 234 -1.92 26.77 -32.75
N GLY A 235 -3.06 26.87 -32.04
CA GLY A 235 -4.05 27.93 -32.26
C GLY A 235 -3.51 29.35 -32.02
N LEU A 236 -2.47 29.49 -31.21
CA LEU A 236 -1.79 30.78 -30.98
C LEU A 236 -0.76 31.13 -32.06
N VAL A 237 -0.36 30.19 -32.92
CA VAL A 237 0.55 30.46 -34.04
C VAL A 237 -0.21 31.18 -35.15
N ARG A 238 0.24 32.38 -35.50
CA ARG A 238 -0.33 33.18 -36.58
C ARG A 238 0.77 33.59 -37.56
N GLU A 239 0.46 33.54 -38.85
CA GLU A 239 1.35 33.92 -39.95
C GLU A 239 1.86 35.36 -39.81
N ARG A 240 0.98 36.30 -39.46
CA ARG A 240 1.28 37.72 -39.26
C ARG A 240 2.30 38.04 -38.16
N HIS A 241 2.76 37.05 -37.39
CA HIS A 241 3.77 37.24 -36.35
C HIS A 241 5.18 36.87 -36.81
N LEU A 242 5.39 36.49 -38.09
CA LEU A 242 6.70 36.10 -38.61
C LEU A 242 7.78 37.14 -38.30
N PHE A 243 7.59 38.40 -38.71
CA PHE A 243 8.52 39.49 -38.43
C PHE A 243 8.67 39.83 -36.95
N ARG A 244 7.61 39.64 -36.15
CA ARG A 244 7.63 39.89 -34.71
C ARG A 244 8.41 38.82 -33.95
N TYR A 245 8.33 37.56 -34.39
CA TYR A 245 9.15 36.47 -33.86
C TYR A 245 10.62 36.58 -34.25
N PHE A 246 10.93 37.21 -35.39
CA PHE A 246 12.31 37.55 -35.77
C PHE A 246 12.86 38.74 -34.98
N ALA A 247 12.02 39.71 -34.59
CA ALA A 247 12.43 40.90 -33.84
C ALA A 247 12.61 40.67 -32.33
N ASP A 248 11.90 39.71 -31.72
CA ASP A 248 12.03 39.34 -30.31
C ASP A 248 13.22 38.37 -30.04
N ARG A 249 14.28 38.43 -30.84
CA ARG A 249 15.46 37.57 -30.69
C ARG A 249 16.74 38.38 -30.50
#